data_AF-A0A517VPP3-F1
#
_entry.id   AF-A0A517VPP3-F1
#
_cell.length_a   1.000
_cell.length_b   1.000
_cell.length_c   1.000
_cell.angle_alpha   90.00
_cell.angle_beta   90.00
_cell.angle_gamma   90.00
#
_symmetry.space_group_name_H-M   'P 1'
#
loop_
_entity.id
_entity.type
_entity.pdbx_description
1 polymer ?
#
loop_
_entity_poly.entity_id
_entity_poly.type
_entity_poly.pdbx_seq_one_letter_code
_entity_poly.pdbx_strand_id
1 'polypeptide(L)'
;MPTFQVRVIILTLFGAVMYASYIGLTLWNKSDFCCGWGTHYRQLSVKHKNEQQKAIAENRPDDAEIYRVYAKASSLIADKYHRVASNPLLPYPKVPLITEAELGADPNILNGRQ
;
A
#
# COMPACT_ATOMS: atom_id res chain seq x y z
N MET A 1 42.74 -22.99 25.91
CA MET A 1 42.48 -21.89 24.94
C MET A 1 41.46 -22.20 23.82
N PRO A 2 41.25 -23.42 23.28
CA PRO A 2 40.32 -23.63 22.16
C PRO A 2 38.84 -23.43 22.53
N THR A 3 38.48 -23.65 23.79
CA THR A 3 37.11 -23.47 24.30
C THR A 3 36.63 -22.02 24.32
N PHE A 4 37.53 -21.04 24.45
CA PHE A 4 37.16 -19.61 24.42
C PHE A 4 36.82 -19.16 22.99
N GLN A 5 37.65 -19.52 22.02
CA GLN A 5 37.41 -19.18 20.61
C GLN A 5 36.13 -19.82 20.08
N VAL A 6 35.85 -21.08 20.42
CA VAL A 6 34.61 -21.76 20.04
C VAL A 6 33.39 -21.06 20.62
N ARG A 7 33.42 -20.62 21.88
CA ARG A 7 32.32 -19.86 22.51
C ARG A 7 32.06 -18.52 21.82
N VAL A 8 33.11 -17.79 21.46
CA VAL A 8 33.00 -16.52 20.74
C VAL A 8 32.35 -16.74 19.38
N ILE A 9 32.79 -17.74 18.61
CA ILE A 9 32.22 -18.07 17.29
C ILE A 9 30.73 -18.40 17.42
N ILE A 10 30.34 -19.23 18.39
CA ILE A 10 28.94 -19.60 18.61
C ILE A 10 28.09 -18.36 18.93
N LEU A 11 28.56 -17.46 19.79
CA LEU A 11 27.84 -16.23 20.13
C LEU A 11 27.69 -15.30 18.93
N THR A 12 28.73 -15.16 18.11
CA THR A 12 28.68 -14.35 16.88
C THR A 12 27.68 -14.92 15.89
N LEU A 13 27.69 -16.23 15.65
CA LEU A 13 26.73 -16.89 14.76
C LEU A 13 25.29 -16.74 15.27
N PHE A 14 25.08 -16.94 16.58
CA PHE A 14 23.77 -16.75 17.18
C PHE A 14 23.28 -15.30 17.02
N GLY A 15 24.15 -14.32 17.28
CA GLY A 15 23.84 -12.89 17.08
C GLY A 15 23.47 -12.58 15.63
N ALA A 16 24.20 -13.14 14.65
CA ALA A 16 23.91 -12.98 13.24
C ALA A 16 22.56 -13.58 12.84
N VAL A 17 22.22 -14.78 13.34
CA VAL A 17 20.94 -15.43 13.10
C VAL A 17 19.79 -14.61 13.70
N MET A 18 19.94 -14.11 14.92
CA MET A 18 18.93 -13.27 15.57
C MET A 18 18.70 -11.96 14.81
N TYR A 19 19.78 -11.32 14.35
CA TYR A 19 19.69 -10.09 13.55
C TYR A 19 19.01 -10.32 12.20
N ALA A 20 19.37 -11.39 11.49
CA ALA A 20 18.73 -11.76 10.23
C ALA A 20 17.23 -12.06 10.43
N SER A 21 16.89 -12.76 11.52
CA SER A 21 15.49 -13.06 11.88
C SER A 21 14.70 -11.79 12.14
N TYR A 22 15.27 -10.82 12.86
CA TYR A 22 14.65 -9.53 13.12
C TYR A 22 14.37 -8.74 11.83
N ILE A 23 15.33 -8.70 10.90
CA ILE A 23 15.13 -8.07 9.58
C ILE A 23 14.03 -8.80 8.81
N GLY A 24 14.07 -10.13 8.77
CA GLY A 24 13.07 -10.95 8.08
C GLY A 24 11.65 -10.69 8.58
N LEU A 25 11.45 -10.69 9.91
CA LEU A 25 10.18 -10.36 10.54
C LEU A 25 9.72 -8.93 10.23
N THR A 26 10.65 -7.98 10.23
CA THR A 26 10.34 -6.57 9.90
C THR A 26 9.86 -6.41 8.47
N LEU A 27 10.54 -7.06 7.51
CA LEU A 27 10.14 -7.04 6.10
C LEU A 27 8.83 -7.78 5.86
N TRP A 28 8.62 -8.89 6.55
CA TRP A 28 7.37 -9.65 6.48
C TRP A 28 6.18 -8.85 7.01
N ASN A 29 6.29 -8.26 8.20
CA ASN A 29 5.25 -7.40 8.78
C ASN A 29 4.89 -6.24 7.85
N LYS A 30 5.91 -5.62 7.23
CA LYS A 30 5.71 -4.56 6.26
C LYS A 30 4.99 -5.05 5.00
N SER A 31 5.39 -6.21 4.48
CA SER A 31 4.73 -6.86 3.34
C SER A 31 3.24 -7.09 3.63
N ASP A 32 2.94 -7.66 4.79
CA ASP A 32 1.59 -7.99 5.23
C ASP A 32 0.72 -6.74 5.40
N PHE A 33 1.23 -5.73 6.12
CA PHE A 33 0.57 -4.44 6.27
C PHE A 33 0.24 -3.79 4.92
N CYS A 34 1.21 -3.74 4.01
CA CYS A 34 0.99 -3.17 2.68
C CYS A 34 0.03 -4.00 1.83
N CYS A 35 0.04 -5.33 1.95
CA CYS A 35 -0.91 -6.20 1.27
C CYS A 35 -2.35 -5.93 1.73
N GLY A 36 -2.56 -5.80 3.04
CA GLY A 36 -3.86 -5.47 3.63
C GLY A 36 -4.42 -4.14 3.13
N TRP A 37 -3.61 -3.07 3.19
CA TRP A 37 -4.00 -1.76 2.65
C TRP A 37 -4.22 -1.77 1.14
N GLY A 38 -3.36 -2.44 0.39
CA GLY A 38 -3.52 -2.62 -1.05
C GLY A 38 -4.85 -3.28 -1.40
N THR A 39 -5.22 -4.32 -0.66
CA THR A 39 -6.50 -5.03 -0.83
C THR A 39 -7.68 -4.13 -0.48
N HIS A 40 -7.61 -3.41 0.64
CA HIS A 40 -8.65 -2.47 1.07
C HIS A 40 -8.94 -1.42 -0.02
N TYR A 41 -7.91 -0.75 -0.54
CA TYR A 41 -8.09 0.26 -1.58
C TYR A 41 -8.55 -0.33 -2.92
N ARG A 42 -8.17 -1.58 -3.23
CA ARG A 42 -8.69 -2.27 -4.41
C ARG A 42 -10.19 -2.53 -4.29
N GLN A 43 -10.65 -2.98 -3.13
CA GLN A 43 -12.09 -3.15 -2.85
C GLN A 43 -12.83 -1.81 -2.93
N LEU A 44 -12.25 -0.75 -2.38
CA LEU A 44 -12.81 0.60 -2.46
C LEU A 44 -12.94 1.09 -3.91
N SER A 45 -11.94 0.83 -4.76
CA SER A 45 -12.01 1.12 -6.20
C SER A 45 -13.18 0.40 -6.88
N VAL A 46 -13.37 -0.88 -6.57
CA VAL A 46 -14.52 -1.66 -7.10
C VAL A 46 -15.84 -1.08 -6.63
N LYS A 47 -15.97 -0.72 -5.35
CA LYS A 47 -17.17 -0.07 -4.81
C LYS A 47 -17.49 1.22 -5.59
N HIS A 48 -16.50 2.08 -5.82
CA HIS A 48 -16.72 3.31 -6.59
C HIS A 48 -17.09 3.06 -8.04
N LYS A 49 -16.55 2.02 -8.69
CA LYS A 49 -16.98 1.63 -10.05
C LYS A 49 -18.44 1.18 -10.08
N ASN A 50 -18.90 0.47 -9.06
CA ASN A 50 -20.30 0.07 -8.97
C ASN A 50 -21.22 1.29 -8.75
N GLU A 51 -20.83 2.24 -7.90
CA GLU A 51 -21.57 3.50 -7.71
C GLU A 51 -21.59 4.36 -8.99
N GLN A 52 -20.49 4.38 -9.73
CA GLN A 52 -20.42 5.03 -11.05
C GLN A 52 -21.45 4.42 -12.00
N GLN A 53 -21.50 3.09 -12.12
CA GLN A 53 -22.45 2.40 -12.99
C GLN A 53 -23.91 2.70 -12.59
N LYS A 54 -24.19 2.73 -11.29
CA LYS A 54 -25.51 3.12 -10.77
C LYS A 54 -25.86 4.56 -11.12
N ALA A 55 -24.94 5.50 -10.96
CA ALA A 55 -25.15 6.90 -11.34
C ALA A 55 -25.42 7.06 -12.85
N ILE A 56 -24.73 6.30 -13.70
CA ILE A 56 -25.00 6.27 -15.15
C ILE A 56 -26.41 5.75 -15.43
N ALA A 57 -26.82 4.65 -14.79
CA ALA A 57 -28.15 4.07 -14.97
C ALA A 57 -29.28 5.02 -14.51
N GLU A 58 -29.01 5.87 -13.53
CA GLU A 58 -29.94 6.89 -13.00
C GLU A 58 -29.87 8.24 -13.74
N ASN A 59 -29.11 8.34 -14.85
CA ASN A 59 -28.89 9.60 -15.60
C ASN A 59 -28.31 10.74 -14.73
N ARG A 60 -27.37 10.43 -13.84
CA ARG A 60 -26.62 11.39 -13.00
C ARG A 60 -25.15 11.50 -13.47
N PRO A 61 -24.86 12.23 -14.56
CA PRO A 61 -23.52 12.25 -15.17
C PRO A 61 -22.45 12.89 -14.27
N ASP A 62 -22.80 13.93 -13.50
CA ASP A 62 -21.83 14.61 -12.62
C ASP A 62 -21.37 13.68 -11.48
N ASP A 63 -22.30 12.95 -10.87
CA ASP A 63 -21.97 11.98 -9.83
C ASP A 63 -21.18 10.78 -10.39
N ALA A 64 -21.51 10.34 -11.63
CA ALA A 64 -20.76 9.29 -12.30
C ALA A 64 -19.29 9.69 -12.53
N GLU A 65 -19.03 10.94 -12.93
CA GLU A 65 -17.68 11.45 -13.11
C GLU A 65 -16.91 11.53 -11.79
N ILE A 66 -17.57 11.98 -10.71
CA ILE A 66 -16.99 11.98 -9.37
C ILE A 66 -16.57 10.56 -8.94
N TYR A 67 -17.45 9.57 -9.10
CA TYR A 67 -17.13 8.18 -8.77
C TYR A 67 -16.04 7.59 -9.66
N ARG A 68 -15.93 8.01 -10.92
CA ARG A 68 -14.82 7.64 -11.81
C ARG A 68 -13.48 8.11 -11.24
N VAL A 69 -13.41 9.35 -10.77
CA VAL A 69 -12.20 9.92 -10.16
C VAL A 69 -11.85 9.19 -8.86
N TYR A 70 -12.83 8.94 -7.98
CA TYR A 70 -12.62 8.15 -6.76
C TYR A 70 -12.12 6.72 -7.05
N ALA A 71 -12.74 6.04 -8.03
CA ALA A 71 -12.33 4.70 -8.43
C ALA A 71 -10.88 4.65 -8.93
N LYS A 72 -10.49 5.65 -9.73
CA LYS A 72 -9.11 5.79 -10.22
C LYS A 72 -8.15 6.06 -9.06
N ALA A 73 -8.51 6.99 -8.17
CA ALA A 73 -7.71 7.34 -7.00
C ALA A 73 -7.42 6.12 -6.11
N SER A 74 -8.46 5.39 -5.72
CA SER A 74 -8.30 4.19 -4.89
C SER A 74 -7.49 3.10 -5.59
N SER A 75 -7.63 2.94 -6.92
CA SER A 75 -6.82 1.98 -7.66
C SER A 75 -5.33 2.33 -7.64
N LEU A 76 -4.98 3.60 -7.84
CA LEU A 76 -3.59 4.06 -7.81
C LEU A 76 -2.97 3.86 -6.43
N ILE A 77 -3.71 4.16 -5.36
CA ILE A 77 -3.25 3.90 -3.99
C ILE A 77 -3.05 2.39 -3.78
N ALA A 78 -3.99 1.56 -4.21
CA ALA A 78 -3.90 0.11 -4.10
C ALA A 78 -2.62 -0.44 -4.75
N ASP A 79 -2.29 0.06 -5.95
CA ASP A 79 -1.11 -0.37 -6.71
C ASP A 79 0.20 0.10 -6.03
N LYS A 80 0.22 1.29 -5.40
CA LYS A 80 1.37 1.75 -4.60
C LYS A 80 1.63 0.86 -3.39
N TYR A 81 0.58 0.49 -2.67
CA TYR A 81 0.70 -0.44 -1.54
C TYR A 81 1.11 -1.85 -2.00
N HIS A 82 0.52 -2.37 -3.07
CA HIS A 82 0.92 -3.67 -3.64
C HIS A 82 2.39 -3.68 -4.05
N ARG A 83 2.91 -2.58 -4.63
CA ARG A 83 4.33 -2.48 -4.99
C ARG A 83 5.25 -2.65 -3.79
N VAL A 84 4.90 -2.05 -2.64
CA VAL A 84 5.68 -2.21 -1.40
C VAL A 84 5.48 -3.60 -0.79
N ALA A 85 4.28 -4.19 -0.91
CA ALA A 85 4.04 -5.57 -0.48
C ALA A 85 4.90 -6.57 -1.27
N SER A 86 5.00 -6.42 -2.59
CA SER A 86 5.83 -7.27 -3.44
C SER A 86 7.34 -7.02 -3.30
N ASN A 87 7.73 -5.83 -2.83
CA ASN A 87 9.13 -5.49 -2.56
C ASN A 87 9.25 -4.65 -1.27
N PRO A 88 9.31 -5.31 -0.09
CA PRO A 88 9.30 -4.63 1.21
C PRO A 88 10.54 -3.77 1.51
N LEU A 89 11.58 -3.86 0.66
CA LEU A 89 12.74 -2.97 0.74
C LEU A 89 12.41 -1.54 0.28
N LEU A 90 11.38 -1.37 -0.55
CA LEU A 90 10.92 -0.05 -0.98
C LEU A 90 10.35 0.75 0.19
N PRO A 91 10.52 2.08 0.24
CA PRO A 91 9.90 2.90 1.27
C PRO A 91 8.37 2.77 1.23
N TYR A 92 7.71 2.97 2.37
CA TYR A 92 6.25 3.09 2.40
C TYR A 92 5.77 4.20 1.45
N PRO A 93 4.55 4.09 0.90
CA PRO A 93 3.97 5.19 0.13
C PRO A 93 3.97 6.48 0.95
N LYS A 94 4.49 7.57 0.37
CA LYS A 94 4.58 8.87 1.04
C LYS A 94 3.30 9.67 0.84
N VAL A 95 3.03 10.59 1.77
CA VAL A 95 1.99 11.61 1.61
C VAL A 95 2.49 12.77 0.72
N PRO A 96 1.65 13.36 -0.13
CA PRO A 96 0.30 12.91 -0.47
C PRO A 96 0.32 11.56 -1.22
N LEU A 97 -0.60 10.66 -0.89
CA LEU A 97 -0.63 9.29 -1.45
C LEU A 97 -0.89 9.26 -2.96
N ILE A 98 -1.44 10.34 -3.52
CA ILE A 98 -1.66 10.54 -4.95
C ILE A 98 -1.22 11.96 -5.29
N THR A 99 -0.56 12.11 -6.42
CA THR A 99 -0.25 13.41 -7.02
C THR A 99 -1.26 13.78 -8.11
N GLU A 100 -1.44 15.08 -8.36
CA GLU A 100 -2.37 15.57 -9.40
C GLU A 100 -2.06 14.98 -10.78
N ALA A 101 -0.76 14.82 -11.09
CA ALA A 101 -0.29 14.20 -12.32
C ALA A 101 -0.74 12.74 -12.46
N GLU A 102 -0.76 11.97 -11.37
CA GLU A 102 -1.21 10.57 -11.40
C GLU A 102 -2.74 10.47 -11.55
N LEU A 103 -3.48 11.38 -10.91
CA LEU A 103 -4.92 11.39 -10.99
C LEU A 103 -5.42 11.91 -12.34
N GLY A 104 -4.70 12.85 -12.96
CA GLY A 104 -5.10 13.53 -14.20
C GLY A 104 -6.44 14.27 -14.06
N ALA A 105 -6.78 14.65 -12.82
CA ALA A 105 -7.98 15.40 -12.44
C ALA A 105 -7.65 16.25 -11.19
N ASP A 106 -8.37 17.35 -11.00
CA ASP A 106 -8.18 18.26 -9.86
C ASP A 106 -8.47 17.52 -8.54
N PRO A 107 -7.51 17.43 -7.59
CA PRO A 107 -7.74 16.79 -6.29
C PRO A 107 -8.83 17.47 -5.46
N ASN A 108 -9.23 18.71 -5.78
CA ASN A 108 -10.37 19.39 -5.13
C ASN A 108 -11.71 18.69 -5.38
N ILE A 109 -11.83 17.86 -6.43
CA ILE A 109 -13.01 17.01 -6.66
C ILE A 109 -13.18 15.99 -5.51
N LEU A 110 -12.08 15.60 -4.85
CA LEU A 110 -12.08 14.67 -3.72
C LEU A 110 -12.32 15.38 -2.36
N ASN A 111 -12.08 16.70 -2.28
CA ASN A 111 -12.22 17.49 -1.04
C ASN A 111 -13.59 18.20 -0.91
N GLY A 112 -14.44 18.16 -1.94
CA GLY A 112 -15.64 19.00 -2.06
C GLY A 112 -16.96 18.46 -1.48
N ARG A 113 -16.99 17.31 -0.81
CA ARG A 113 -18.18 16.80 -0.09
C ARG A 113 -17.76 16.10 1.20
N GLN A 114 -17.56 16.87 2.27
CA GLN A 114 -17.79 16.40 3.65
C GLN A 114 -19.20 16.79 4.07
#